data_AF-A0A914T6V1-F1
#
_entry.id   AF-A0A914T6V1-F1
#
_cell.length_a   1.000
_cell.length_b   1.000
_cell.length_c   1.000
_cell.angle_alpha   90.00
_cell.angle_beta   90.00
_cell.angle_gamma   90.00
#
_symmetry.space_group_name_H-M   'P 1'
#
loop_
_entity.id
_entity.type
_entity.pdbx_description
1 polymer ?
#
loop_
_entity_poly.entity_id
_entity_poly.type
_entity_poly.pdbx_seq_one_letter_code
_entity_poly.pdbx_strand_id
1 'polypeptide(L)'
;MAVTAFSPVPEKCIKDVFADGLLIGQYTVQCDENVNNTCSGFLAASASAKAIIMSFRGTHGHGELGQEFIDTLTQAPIDFIAGGKVNPFFSNAFNKLWNTGMKDAFLSYKNRHIDYSLWITGHSLGAAMAAIAGGTIIKLGYFAPEKTSLYTFGEPRVGNKDYAAAMDSLLPIVYRVIHHHDMVPHLPLKGMLGYFHHKSEVWYNNDMKRGDPYIICEEDEGAKCSDSEAELIWSDHDIYFGASIHFALNGCKKL
;
A
#
# COMPACT_ATOMS: atom_id res chain seq x y z
N MET A 1 -7.18 -2.19 -8.10
CA MET A 1 -7.61 -1.97 -6.70
C MET A 1 -6.79 -0.91 -5.97
N ALA A 2 -5.46 -0.96 -5.96
CA ALA A 2 -4.63 0.05 -5.29
C ALA A 2 -4.96 1.50 -5.71
N VAL A 3 -4.96 1.78 -7.03
CA VAL A 3 -5.31 3.11 -7.54
C VAL A 3 -6.79 3.48 -7.34
N THR A 4 -7.68 2.52 -7.05
CA THR A 4 -9.11 2.78 -6.82
C THR A 4 -9.34 3.76 -5.67
N ALA A 5 -8.45 3.78 -4.68
CA ALA A 5 -8.57 4.67 -3.53
C ALA A 5 -8.39 6.16 -3.91
N PHE A 6 -7.83 6.46 -5.08
CA PHE A 6 -7.78 7.80 -5.69
C PHE A 6 -9.09 8.22 -6.35
N SER A 7 -9.98 7.28 -6.66
CA SER A 7 -11.22 7.59 -7.36
C SER A 7 -12.22 8.33 -6.47
N PRO A 8 -12.91 9.36 -7.00
CA PRO A 8 -14.07 9.96 -6.32
C PRO A 8 -15.30 9.03 -6.34
N VAL A 9 -15.27 7.97 -7.16
CA VAL A 9 -16.35 6.98 -7.31
C VAL A 9 -15.79 5.55 -7.25
N PRO A 10 -15.22 5.13 -6.11
CA PRO A 10 -14.50 3.86 -6.01
C PRO A 10 -15.41 2.65 -6.27
N GLU A 11 -16.71 2.73 -6.00
CA GLU A 11 -17.67 1.65 -6.27
C GLU A 11 -17.63 1.19 -7.73
N LYS A 12 -17.54 2.13 -8.68
CA LYS A 12 -17.46 1.79 -10.10
C LYS A 12 -16.17 1.03 -10.42
N CYS A 13 -15.04 1.52 -9.93
CA CYS A 13 -13.73 0.89 -10.11
C CYS A 13 -13.69 -0.52 -9.51
N ILE A 14 -14.33 -0.70 -8.35
CA ILE A 14 -14.47 -2.01 -7.70
C ILE A 14 -15.25 -2.95 -8.62
N LYS A 15 -16.37 -2.49 -9.19
CA LYS A 15 -17.21 -3.26 -10.11
C LYS A 15 -16.54 -3.62 -11.43
N ASP A 16 -15.62 -2.77 -11.91
CA ASP A 16 -14.82 -3.05 -13.10
C ASP A 16 -13.81 -4.20 -12.89
N VAL A 17 -13.40 -4.44 -11.64
CA VAL A 17 -12.50 -5.55 -11.26
C VAL A 17 -13.29 -6.79 -10.80
N PHE A 18 -14.30 -6.59 -9.96
CA PHE A 18 -15.18 -7.63 -9.42
C PHE A 18 -16.62 -7.27 -9.74
N ALA A 19 -17.26 -7.98 -10.67
CA ALA A 19 -18.64 -7.68 -11.06
C ALA A 19 -19.62 -7.68 -9.87
N ASP A 20 -19.36 -8.49 -8.84
CA ASP A 20 -20.11 -8.59 -7.59
C ASP A 20 -19.55 -7.72 -6.45
N GLY A 21 -18.64 -6.81 -6.78
CA GLY A 21 -17.92 -5.99 -5.83
C GLY A 21 -18.83 -5.02 -5.08
N LEU A 22 -18.72 -5.03 -3.75
CA LEU A 22 -19.47 -4.20 -2.83
C LEU A 22 -18.53 -3.21 -2.14
N LEU A 23 -18.82 -1.91 -2.22
CA LEU A 23 -18.17 -0.91 -1.36
C LEU A 23 -18.83 -0.96 0.02
N ILE A 24 -18.05 -1.28 1.06
CA ILE A 24 -18.50 -1.28 2.45
C ILE A 24 -18.43 0.13 3.05
N GLY A 25 -17.36 0.87 2.72
CA GLY A 25 -17.18 2.24 3.18
C GLY A 25 -15.91 2.87 2.61
N GLN A 26 -15.93 4.19 2.46
CA GLN A 26 -14.77 5.01 2.13
C GLN A 26 -14.57 6.06 3.22
N TYR A 27 -13.33 6.26 3.62
CA TYR A 27 -12.93 7.09 4.73
C TYR A 27 -11.85 8.05 4.25
N THR A 28 -11.94 9.31 4.68
CA THR A 28 -11.00 10.35 4.28
C THR A 28 -10.67 11.21 5.49
N VAL A 29 -9.38 11.47 5.68
CA VAL A 29 -8.85 12.29 6.78
C VAL A 29 -7.80 13.27 6.25
N GLN A 30 -7.53 14.31 7.01
CA GLN A 30 -6.33 15.15 6.81
C GLN A 30 -5.11 14.38 7.33
N CYS A 31 -4.20 14.00 6.44
CA CYS A 31 -3.03 13.24 6.88
C CYS A 31 -1.92 14.12 7.43
N ASP A 32 -1.79 15.37 6.98
CA ASP A 32 -0.80 16.33 7.48
C ASP A 32 -1.47 17.63 8.00
N GLU A 33 -0.64 18.62 8.33
CA GLU A 33 -1.08 19.94 8.85
C GLU A 33 -1.68 20.84 7.75
N ASN A 34 -1.45 20.52 6.48
CA ASN A 34 -2.07 21.20 5.35
C ASN A 34 -3.48 20.64 5.14
N VAL A 35 -4.48 21.49 5.36
CA VAL A 35 -5.91 21.13 5.28
C VAL A 35 -6.34 20.55 3.92
N ASN A 36 -5.57 20.79 2.86
CA ASN A 36 -5.85 20.30 1.51
C ASN A 36 -5.29 18.89 1.24
N ASN A 37 -4.36 18.40 2.07
CA ASN A 37 -3.72 17.11 1.90
C ASN A 37 -4.49 16.02 2.65
N THR A 38 -5.38 15.37 1.90
CA THR A 38 -6.19 14.28 2.43
C THR A 38 -5.66 12.91 2.04
N CYS A 39 -5.69 11.99 2.98
CA CYS A 39 -5.47 10.58 2.74
C CYS A 39 -6.80 9.85 2.82
N SER A 40 -6.94 8.79 2.03
CA SER A 40 -8.19 8.04 1.93
C SER A 40 -7.94 6.55 2.05
N GLY A 41 -8.92 5.83 2.57
CA GLY A 41 -8.95 4.38 2.56
C GLY A 41 -10.36 3.88 2.31
N PHE A 42 -10.50 2.71 1.71
CA PHE A 42 -11.81 2.07 1.56
C PHE A 42 -11.77 0.61 1.96
N LEU A 43 -12.95 0.12 2.32
CA LEU A 43 -13.27 -1.29 2.50
C LEU A 43 -14.23 -1.73 1.41
N ALA A 44 -13.92 -2.85 0.78
CA ALA A 44 -14.79 -3.48 -0.20
C ALA A 44 -14.87 -4.99 0.05
N ALA A 45 -15.77 -5.67 -0.64
CA ALA A 45 -15.83 -7.12 -0.63
C ALA A 45 -16.25 -7.67 -2.00
N SER A 46 -15.87 -8.91 -2.26
CA SER A 46 -16.38 -9.71 -3.36
C SER A 46 -16.72 -11.10 -2.82
N ALA A 47 -17.95 -11.55 -3.07
CA ALA A 47 -18.42 -12.86 -2.64
C ALA A 47 -17.84 -13.98 -3.52
N SER A 48 -17.71 -13.72 -4.82
CA SER A 48 -17.10 -14.64 -5.78
C SER A 48 -15.62 -14.89 -5.49
N ALA A 49 -14.89 -13.84 -5.08
CA ALA A 49 -13.50 -13.96 -4.63
C ALA A 49 -13.36 -14.38 -3.17
N LYS A 50 -14.46 -14.40 -2.39
CA LYS A 50 -14.46 -14.57 -0.92
C LYS A 50 -13.42 -13.68 -0.24
N ALA A 51 -13.42 -12.40 -0.59
CA ALA A 51 -12.40 -11.46 -0.14
C ALA A 51 -13.01 -10.20 0.47
N ILE A 52 -12.43 -9.75 1.57
CA ILE A 52 -12.54 -8.39 2.09
C ILE A 52 -11.31 -7.64 1.59
N ILE A 53 -11.51 -6.50 0.94
CA ILE A 53 -10.44 -5.73 0.33
C ILE A 53 -10.30 -4.41 1.07
N MET A 54 -9.09 -4.11 1.51
CA MET A 54 -8.71 -2.88 2.17
C MET A 54 -7.69 -2.17 1.30
N SER A 55 -7.99 -0.95 0.87
CA SER A 55 -7.08 -0.18 0.01
C SER A 55 -6.86 1.22 0.54
N PHE A 56 -5.63 1.70 0.44
CA PHE A 56 -5.24 3.02 0.92
C PHE A 56 -4.68 3.89 -0.20
N ARG A 57 -4.90 5.20 -0.05
CA ARG A 57 -4.38 6.27 -0.88
C ARG A 57 -3.65 7.28 0.01
N GLY A 58 -2.49 7.73 -0.46
CA GLY A 58 -1.83 8.93 0.03
C GLY A 58 -2.54 10.24 -0.31
N THR A 59 -1.77 11.31 -0.43
CA THR A 59 -2.25 12.69 -0.70
C THR A 59 -2.78 12.85 -2.14
N HIS A 60 -3.35 14.00 -2.50
CA HIS A 60 -3.84 14.27 -3.87
C HIS A 60 -2.81 14.98 -4.78
N GLY A 61 -1.73 15.53 -4.21
CA GLY A 61 -0.72 16.32 -4.94
C GLY A 61 0.39 15.46 -5.56
N HIS A 62 0.05 14.64 -6.56
CA HIS A 62 1.02 13.71 -7.18
C HIS A 62 1.68 14.27 -8.45
N GLY A 63 1.42 15.54 -8.82
CA GLY A 63 2.06 16.14 -10.00
C GLY A 63 3.59 16.23 -9.87
N GLU A 64 4.08 16.36 -8.65
CA GLU A 64 5.50 16.33 -8.30
C GLU A 64 5.60 15.68 -6.92
N LEU A 65 5.88 14.37 -6.86
CA LEU A 65 6.20 13.61 -5.63
C LEU A 65 7.52 14.09 -4.95
N GLY A 66 7.84 15.38 -5.10
CA GLY A 66 9.12 16.00 -4.77
C GLY A 66 9.34 16.25 -3.28
N GLN A 67 9.87 17.42 -2.95
CA GLN A 67 10.44 17.70 -1.63
C GLN A 67 9.48 17.44 -0.47
N GLU A 68 8.17 17.71 -0.63
CA GLU A 68 7.19 17.45 0.44
C GLU A 68 7.15 15.97 0.84
N PHE A 69 7.17 15.04 -0.13
CA PHE A 69 7.22 13.62 0.16
C PHE A 69 8.52 13.28 0.89
N ILE A 70 9.66 13.78 0.41
CA ILE A 70 10.98 13.57 1.05
C ILE A 70 11.01 14.11 2.47
N ASP A 71 10.43 15.28 2.74
CA ASP A 71 10.41 15.90 4.06
C ASP A 71 9.67 15.00 5.06
N THR A 72 8.59 14.32 4.64
CA THR A 72 7.90 13.35 5.50
C THR A 72 8.79 12.18 5.92
N LEU A 73 9.80 11.83 5.11
CA LEU A 73 10.70 10.70 5.33
C LEU A 73 11.82 10.99 6.33
N THR A 74 12.08 12.26 6.63
CA THR A 74 13.19 12.69 7.51
C THR A 74 12.84 12.66 9.00
N GLN A 75 11.58 12.40 9.34
CA GLN A 75 11.12 12.37 10.73
C GLN A 75 11.72 11.18 11.50
N ALA A 76 11.98 11.41 12.79
CA ALA A 76 12.48 10.38 13.70
C ALA A 76 11.51 9.18 13.76
N PRO A 77 11.98 7.94 13.50
CA PRO A 77 11.12 6.76 13.52
C PRO A 77 10.51 6.50 14.91
N ILE A 78 9.25 6.07 14.93
CA ILE A 78 8.49 5.73 16.14
C ILE A 78 8.30 4.22 16.27
N ASP A 79 8.05 3.72 17.49
CA ASP A 79 7.86 2.29 17.72
C ASP A 79 6.64 1.75 16.95
N PHE A 80 6.82 0.58 16.33
CA PHE A 80 5.74 -0.14 15.68
C PHE A 80 5.27 -1.31 16.54
N ILE A 81 3.96 -1.51 16.59
CA ILE A 81 3.32 -2.50 17.48
C ILE A 81 3.79 -3.93 17.22
N ALA A 82 4.18 -4.27 15.98
CA ALA A 82 4.68 -5.58 15.63
C ALA A 82 6.14 -5.81 16.02
N GLY A 83 6.91 -4.75 16.24
CA GLY A 83 8.36 -4.77 16.39
C GLY A 83 9.04 -3.71 15.53
N GLY A 84 10.20 -3.23 15.99
CA GLY A 84 10.98 -2.20 15.30
C GLY A 84 10.34 -0.82 15.33
N LYS A 85 10.76 0.01 14.37
CA LYS A 85 10.33 1.40 14.23
C LYS A 85 9.89 1.71 12.81
N VAL A 86 8.93 2.60 12.66
CA VAL A 86 8.34 3.02 11.38
C VAL A 86 8.32 4.53 11.25
N ASN A 87 8.17 5.02 10.01
CA ASN A 87 7.97 6.42 9.77
C ASN A 87 6.67 6.91 10.45
N PRO A 88 6.72 8.01 11.24
CA PRO A 88 5.56 8.49 11.97
C PRO A 88 4.44 8.99 11.05
N PHE A 89 4.76 9.55 9.88
CA PHE A 89 3.75 10.01 8.92
C PHE A 89 2.85 8.86 8.46
N PHE A 90 3.45 7.75 8.02
CA PHE A 90 2.72 6.57 7.54
C PHE A 90 1.83 5.99 8.65
N SER A 91 2.41 5.84 9.85
CA SER A 91 1.69 5.32 11.01
C SER A 91 0.52 6.22 11.43
N ASN A 92 0.75 7.53 11.52
CA ASN A 92 -0.27 8.50 11.91
C ASN A 92 -1.40 8.60 10.87
N ALA A 93 -1.07 8.61 9.58
CA ALA A 93 -2.07 8.65 8.51
C ALA A 93 -2.97 7.40 8.54
N PHE A 94 -2.39 6.21 8.70
CA PHE A 94 -3.15 4.98 8.89
C PHE A 94 -4.02 5.04 10.15
N ASN A 95 -3.44 5.40 11.30
CA ASN A 95 -4.17 5.44 12.58
C ASN A 95 -5.35 6.42 12.55
N LYS A 96 -5.20 7.58 11.89
CA LYS A 96 -6.31 8.53 11.68
C LYS A 96 -7.45 7.87 10.91
N LEU A 97 -7.17 7.24 9.76
CA LEU A 97 -8.19 6.52 8.97
C LEU A 97 -8.81 5.37 9.75
N TRP A 98 -7.99 4.56 10.41
CA TRP A 98 -8.44 3.40 11.18
C TRP A 98 -9.47 3.79 12.24
N ASN A 99 -9.26 4.94 12.89
CA ASN A 99 -10.10 5.45 13.96
C ASN A 99 -11.33 6.27 13.50
N THR A 100 -11.55 6.49 12.20
CA THR A 100 -12.78 7.18 11.73
C THR A 100 -14.04 6.30 11.78
N GLY A 101 -13.92 5.05 12.22
CA GLY A 101 -14.96 4.01 12.10
C GLY A 101 -14.64 2.95 11.02
N MET A 102 -13.53 3.11 10.29
CA MET A 102 -13.03 2.08 9.36
C MET A 102 -12.77 0.76 10.09
N LYS A 103 -12.15 0.81 11.27
CA LYS A 103 -11.94 -0.34 12.16
C LYS A 103 -13.26 -1.07 12.45
N ASP A 104 -14.28 -0.34 12.90
CA ASP A 104 -15.55 -0.94 13.33
C ASP A 104 -16.29 -1.57 12.16
N ALA A 105 -16.29 -0.92 10.99
CA ALA A 105 -16.85 -1.48 9.77
C ALA A 105 -16.13 -2.76 9.33
N PHE A 106 -14.79 -2.77 9.36
CA PHE A 106 -13.99 -3.97 9.07
C PHE A 106 -14.32 -5.11 10.03
N LEU A 107 -14.30 -4.85 11.34
CA LEU A 107 -14.57 -5.87 12.37
C LEU A 107 -16.01 -6.41 12.26
N SER A 108 -16.99 -5.54 12.01
CA SER A 108 -18.39 -5.93 11.80
C SER A 108 -18.58 -6.78 10.54
N TYR A 109 -17.90 -6.43 9.45
CA TYR A 109 -18.01 -7.18 8.20
C TYR A 109 -17.31 -8.53 8.28
N LYS A 110 -16.07 -8.60 8.79
CA LYS A 110 -15.33 -9.86 8.90
C LYS A 110 -16.04 -10.90 9.78
N ASN A 111 -16.69 -10.45 10.86
CA ASN A 111 -17.35 -11.38 11.80
C ASN A 111 -18.58 -12.06 11.18
N ARG A 112 -19.13 -11.49 10.09
CA ARG A 112 -20.24 -12.09 9.32
C ARG A 112 -19.75 -12.91 8.12
N HIS A 113 -18.46 -12.86 7.80
CA HIS A 113 -17.86 -13.48 6.61
C HIS A 113 -16.57 -14.22 7.01
N ILE A 114 -16.69 -15.16 7.93
CA ILE A 114 -15.55 -15.87 8.56
C ILE A 114 -14.75 -16.74 7.57
N ASP A 115 -15.33 -17.07 6.42
CA ASP A 115 -14.70 -17.85 5.35
C ASP A 115 -13.98 -16.97 4.33
N TYR A 116 -14.02 -15.64 4.46
CA TYR A 116 -13.35 -14.73 3.55
C TYR A 116 -11.87 -14.56 3.90
N SER A 117 -11.06 -14.21 2.91
CA SER A 117 -9.69 -13.71 3.08
C SER A 117 -9.64 -12.19 3.17
N LEU A 118 -8.55 -11.64 3.70
CA LEU A 118 -8.28 -10.21 3.75
C LEU A 118 -7.19 -9.85 2.73
N TRP A 119 -7.51 -8.97 1.78
CA TRP A 119 -6.56 -8.44 0.82
C TRP A 119 -6.30 -6.97 1.11
N ILE A 120 -5.05 -6.62 1.41
CA ILE A 120 -4.64 -5.27 1.76
C ILE A 120 -3.74 -4.75 0.64
N THR A 121 -4.00 -3.53 0.20
CA THR A 121 -3.24 -2.94 -0.90
C THR A 121 -3.16 -1.43 -0.80
N GLY A 122 -2.26 -0.85 -1.57
CA GLY A 122 -2.06 0.58 -1.69
C GLY A 122 -1.00 0.86 -2.73
N HIS A 123 -0.96 2.11 -3.18
CA HIS A 123 0.04 2.62 -4.10
C HIS A 123 0.76 3.80 -3.44
N SER A 124 2.07 3.94 -3.67
CA SER A 124 2.89 5.04 -3.13
C SER A 124 2.85 5.13 -1.60
N LEU A 125 2.60 6.33 -1.05
CA LEU A 125 2.28 6.55 0.35
C LEU A 125 1.14 5.62 0.87
N GLY A 126 0.14 5.33 0.03
CA GLY A 126 -0.91 4.36 0.37
C GLY A 126 -0.39 2.94 0.55
N ALA A 127 0.67 2.54 -0.17
CA ALA A 127 1.34 1.26 0.04
C ALA A 127 2.00 1.19 1.43
N ALA A 128 2.67 2.25 1.87
CA ALA A 128 3.23 2.29 3.22
C ALA A 128 2.15 2.16 4.30
N MET A 129 1.01 2.84 4.11
CA MET A 129 -0.15 2.70 5.01
C MET A 129 -0.74 1.29 4.99
N ALA A 130 -0.77 0.63 3.83
CA ALA A 130 -1.20 -0.76 3.68
C ALA A 130 -0.30 -1.74 4.46
N ALA A 131 1.02 -1.53 4.41
CA ALA A 131 1.98 -2.34 5.17
C ALA A 131 1.80 -2.18 6.68
N ILE A 132 1.65 -0.93 7.16
CA ILE A 132 1.31 -0.64 8.56
C ILE A 132 -0.02 -1.29 8.97
N ALA A 133 -1.04 -1.22 8.12
CA ALA A 133 -2.35 -1.81 8.37
C ALA A 133 -2.26 -3.33 8.51
N GLY A 134 -1.56 -4.00 7.59
CA GLY A 134 -1.37 -5.45 7.63
C GLY A 134 -0.69 -5.91 8.92
N GLY A 135 0.46 -5.32 9.26
CA GLY A 135 1.17 -5.65 10.49
C GLY A 135 0.33 -5.38 11.74
N THR A 136 -0.41 -4.28 11.78
CA THR A 136 -1.27 -3.91 12.93
C THR A 136 -2.44 -4.88 13.11
N ILE A 137 -3.16 -5.21 12.03
CA ILE A 137 -4.32 -6.09 12.05
C ILE A 137 -3.94 -7.50 12.55
N ILE A 138 -2.82 -8.02 12.05
CA ILE A 138 -2.33 -9.34 12.45
C ILE A 138 -1.82 -9.32 13.89
N LYS A 139 -1.00 -8.34 14.24
CA LYS A 139 -0.43 -8.24 15.59
C LYS A 139 -1.50 -8.13 16.68
N LEU A 140 -2.62 -7.45 16.39
CA LEU A 140 -3.75 -7.31 17.30
C LEU A 140 -4.71 -8.52 17.29
N GLY A 141 -4.46 -9.53 16.47
CA GLY A 141 -5.31 -10.72 16.38
C GLY A 141 -6.67 -10.46 15.72
N TYR A 142 -6.78 -9.43 14.89
CA TYR A 142 -8.04 -9.11 14.20
C TYR A 142 -8.30 -9.98 12.98
N PHE A 143 -7.27 -10.57 12.40
CA PHE A 143 -7.40 -11.51 11.28
C PHE A 143 -6.29 -12.56 11.32
N ALA A 144 -6.49 -13.67 10.63
CA ALA A 144 -5.54 -14.76 10.58
C ALA A 144 -4.43 -14.47 9.55
N PRO A 145 -3.13 -14.61 9.90
CA PRO A 145 -2.01 -14.41 8.98
C PRO A 145 -2.15 -15.13 7.64
N GLU A 146 -2.51 -16.41 7.68
CA GLU A 146 -2.61 -17.32 6.54
C GLU A 146 -3.77 -17.00 5.59
N LYS A 147 -4.74 -16.19 6.04
CA LYS A 147 -5.85 -15.69 5.23
C LYS A 147 -5.66 -14.23 4.81
N THR A 148 -4.50 -13.65 5.09
CA THR A 148 -4.20 -12.24 4.78
C THR A 148 -3.16 -12.17 3.68
N SER A 149 -3.39 -11.30 2.70
CA SER A 149 -2.45 -11.01 1.63
C SER A 149 -2.22 -9.51 1.53
N LEU A 150 -0.96 -9.11 1.48
CA LEU A 150 -0.54 -7.73 1.30
C LEU A 150 0.15 -7.59 -0.05
N TYR A 151 -0.42 -6.77 -0.93
CA TYR A 151 0.18 -6.44 -2.22
C TYR A 151 0.27 -4.92 -2.34
N THR A 152 1.49 -4.41 -2.38
CA THR A 152 1.76 -2.97 -2.47
C THR A 152 2.42 -2.64 -3.80
N PHE A 153 2.24 -1.40 -4.25
CA PHE A 153 2.73 -0.92 -5.55
C PHE A 153 3.54 0.36 -5.34
N GLY A 154 4.81 0.36 -5.74
CA GLY A 154 5.69 1.50 -5.51
C GLY A 154 5.84 1.84 -4.03
N GLU A 155 5.98 0.83 -3.16
CA GLU A 155 6.05 1.04 -1.71
C GLU A 155 7.41 1.66 -1.31
N PRO A 156 7.45 2.83 -0.63
CA PRO A 156 8.69 3.35 -0.04
C PRO A 156 9.09 2.54 1.20
N ARG A 157 10.35 2.63 1.64
CA ARG A 157 10.78 1.96 2.89
C ARG A 157 9.96 2.49 4.07
N VAL A 158 9.27 1.58 4.77
CA VAL A 158 8.28 1.94 5.80
C VAL A 158 8.89 2.05 7.19
N GLY A 159 9.85 1.19 7.51
CA GLY A 159 10.45 1.10 8.84
C GLY A 159 11.88 0.58 8.81
N ASN A 160 12.43 0.31 9.99
CA ASN A 160 13.79 -0.18 10.15
C ASN A 160 13.91 -1.71 9.93
N LYS A 161 15.13 -2.25 10.04
CA LYS A 161 15.39 -3.70 9.93
C LYS A 161 14.55 -4.57 10.88
N ASP A 162 14.35 -4.10 12.12
CA ASP A 162 13.53 -4.83 13.09
C ASP A 162 12.05 -4.84 12.70
N TYR A 163 11.57 -3.76 12.07
CA TYR A 163 10.24 -3.70 11.47
C TYR A 163 10.12 -4.68 10.29
N ALA A 164 11.11 -4.68 9.39
CA ALA A 164 11.14 -5.60 8.25
C ALA A 164 11.07 -7.06 8.71
N ALA A 165 11.93 -7.44 9.67
CA ALA A 165 11.93 -8.77 10.26
C ALA A 165 10.60 -9.13 10.96
N ALA A 166 9.95 -8.16 11.61
CA ALA A 166 8.64 -8.36 12.21
C ALA A 166 7.56 -8.61 11.16
N MET A 167 7.55 -7.85 10.06
CA MET A 167 6.60 -8.03 8.96
C MET A 167 6.77 -9.40 8.29
N ASP A 168 8.02 -9.76 7.98
CA ASP A 168 8.42 -11.05 7.42
C ASP A 168 7.96 -12.25 8.25
N SER A 169 7.97 -12.11 9.57
CA SER A 169 7.51 -13.16 10.48
C SER A 169 6.00 -13.21 10.62
N LEU A 170 5.29 -12.09 10.44
CA LEU A 170 3.86 -11.99 10.70
C LEU A 170 3.00 -12.30 9.48
N LEU A 171 3.45 -11.94 8.27
CA LEU A 171 2.66 -12.03 7.05
C LEU A 171 3.30 -13.04 6.08
N PRO A 172 2.66 -14.20 5.85
CA PRO A 172 3.19 -15.19 4.92
C PRO A 172 3.02 -14.80 3.45
N ILE A 173 2.06 -13.92 3.13
CA ILE A 173 1.77 -13.48 1.76
C ILE A 173 1.91 -11.95 1.71
N VAL A 174 3.13 -11.50 1.40
CA VAL A 174 3.47 -10.08 1.32
C VAL A 174 4.40 -9.83 0.12
N TYR A 175 3.96 -8.95 -0.78
CA TYR A 175 4.69 -8.60 -1.99
C TYR A 175 4.67 -7.10 -2.25
N ARG A 176 5.86 -6.53 -2.43
CA ARG A 176 6.06 -5.18 -2.95
C ARG A 176 6.27 -5.30 -4.46
N VAL A 177 5.38 -4.72 -5.25
CA VAL A 177 5.44 -4.75 -6.71
C VAL A 177 6.04 -3.45 -7.21
N ILE A 178 7.12 -3.55 -7.98
CA ILE A 178 7.90 -2.41 -8.48
C ILE A 178 7.90 -2.40 -10.01
N HIS A 179 7.65 -1.23 -10.59
CA HIS A 179 7.58 -1.02 -12.03
C HIS A 179 8.81 -0.25 -12.53
N HIS A 180 9.46 -0.79 -13.56
CA HIS A 180 10.64 -0.21 -14.20
C HIS A 180 11.63 0.35 -13.16
N HIS A 181 11.99 1.62 -13.25
CA HIS A 181 12.99 2.26 -12.41
C HIS A 181 12.33 3.24 -11.43
N ASP A 182 11.12 2.93 -10.96
CA ASP A 182 10.37 3.74 -10.01
C ASP A 182 11.24 4.20 -8.83
N MET A 183 11.38 5.52 -8.67
CA MET A 183 12.18 6.15 -7.61
C MET A 183 11.62 5.90 -6.20
N VAL A 184 10.31 5.78 -6.02
CA VAL A 184 9.67 5.81 -4.70
C VAL A 184 10.09 4.65 -3.79
N PRO A 185 10.19 3.39 -4.27
CA PRO A 185 10.76 2.29 -3.50
C PRO A 185 12.19 2.53 -3.00
N HIS A 186 12.96 3.40 -3.63
CA HIS A 186 14.31 3.71 -3.18
C HIS A 186 14.36 4.82 -2.14
N LEU A 187 13.21 5.30 -1.67
CA LEU A 187 13.07 6.30 -0.62
C LEU A 187 12.44 5.70 0.64
N PRO A 188 12.78 6.19 1.84
CA PRO A 188 13.99 6.95 2.18
C PRO A 188 15.27 6.26 1.71
N LEU A 189 16.32 6.99 1.34
CA LEU A 189 17.55 6.42 0.75
C LEU A 189 18.21 5.39 1.68
N LYS A 190 18.92 4.40 1.09
CA LYS A 190 19.69 3.40 1.87
C LYS A 190 20.63 4.09 2.88
N GLY A 191 20.59 3.62 4.13
CA GLY A 191 21.38 4.18 5.23
C GLY A 191 20.76 5.40 5.91
N MET A 192 19.70 5.99 5.35
CA MET A 192 18.95 7.06 6.00
C MET A 192 18.10 6.48 7.14
N LEU A 193 18.33 6.94 8.37
CA LEU A 193 17.55 6.61 9.57
C LEU A 193 17.34 5.10 9.83
N GLY A 194 18.15 4.24 9.21
CA GLY A 194 18.06 2.78 9.32
C GLY A 194 16.86 2.14 8.60
N TYR A 195 16.20 2.86 7.70
CA TYR A 195 15.06 2.34 6.93
C TYR A 195 15.46 1.15 6.04
N PHE A 196 14.56 0.18 5.93
CA PHE A 196 14.76 -1.10 5.29
C PHE A 196 13.41 -1.67 4.81
N HIS A 197 13.41 -2.26 3.62
CA HIS A 197 12.27 -3.00 3.10
C HIS A 197 12.09 -4.33 3.80
N HIS A 198 10.83 -4.75 3.93
CA HIS A 198 10.47 -6.15 4.16
C HIS A 198 10.44 -6.91 2.83
N LYS A 199 10.49 -8.24 2.88
CA LYS A 199 10.30 -9.09 1.69
C LYS A 199 8.82 -9.15 1.28
N SER A 200 8.47 -9.59 0.08
CA SER A 200 9.34 -9.91 -1.07
C SER A 200 9.09 -8.90 -2.18
N GLU A 201 10.12 -8.64 -2.99
CA GLU A 201 9.99 -7.76 -4.15
C GLU A 201 9.59 -8.54 -5.40
N VAL A 202 8.61 -8.04 -6.14
CA VAL A 202 8.26 -8.50 -7.48
C VAL A 202 8.54 -7.36 -8.44
N TRP A 203 9.61 -7.49 -9.21
CA TRP A 203 10.09 -6.42 -10.06
C TRP A 203 9.82 -6.71 -11.53
N TYR A 204 9.18 -5.75 -12.19
CA TYR A 204 8.90 -5.75 -13.61
C TYR A 204 9.75 -4.66 -14.27
N ASN A 205 10.86 -5.06 -14.89
CA ASN A 205 11.61 -4.18 -15.79
C ASN A 205 11.02 -4.24 -17.21
N ASN A 206 9.73 -3.91 -17.33
CA ASN A 206 8.91 -3.88 -18.55
C ASN A 206 7.56 -3.19 -18.27
N ASP A 207 6.71 -3.10 -19.30
CA ASP A 207 5.40 -2.43 -19.26
C ASP A 207 4.31 -3.13 -18.41
N MET A 208 4.63 -4.25 -17.74
CA MET A 208 3.70 -5.04 -16.94
C MET A 208 2.43 -5.48 -17.69
N LYS A 209 2.54 -5.80 -18.99
CA LYS A 209 1.41 -6.38 -19.72
C LYS A 209 1.15 -7.79 -19.18
N ARG A 210 -0.09 -8.25 -19.35
CA ARG A 210 -0.46 -9.59 -18.91
C ARG A 210 0.42 -10.63 -19.62
N GLY A 211 1.20 -11.38 -18.84
CA GLY A 211 2.11 -12.40 -19.34
C GLY A 211 3.56 -11.93 -19.46
N ASP A 212 3.84 -10.65 -19.20
CA ASP A 212 5.21 -10.15 -19.17
C ASP A 212 6.00 -10.81 -18.03
N PRO A 213 7.30 -11.07 -18.25
CA PRO A 213 8.15 -11.70 -17.24
C PRO A 213 8.44 -10.74 -16.09
N TYR A 214 8.81 -11.30 -14.94
CA TYR A 214 9.21 -10.54 -13.76
C TYR A 214 10.27 -11.31 -12.97
N ILE A 215 10.95 -10.62 -12.07
CA ILE A 215 11.93 -11.19 -11.14
C ILE A 215 11.35 -11.11 -9.72
N ILE A 216 11.51 -12.18 -8.95
CA ILE A 216 11.19 -12.17 -7.51
C ILE A 216 12.51 -12.12 -6.74
N CYS A 217 12.64 -11.14 -5.85
CA CYS A 217 13.68 -11.11 -4.82
C CYS A 217 13.02 -11.38 -3.46
N GLU A 218 13.32 -12.54 -2.87
CA GLU A 218 12.81 -12.95 -1.55
C GLU A 218 13.66 -12.40 -0.39
N GLU A 219 14.70 -11.65 -0.72
CA GLU A 219 15.59 -10.98 0.23
C GLU A 219 15.04 -9.61 0.60
N ASP A 220 15.22 -9.20 1.86
CA ASP A 220 15.08 -7.79 2.24
C ASP A 220 16.17 -6.96 1.53
N GLU A 221 15.79 -5.90 0.81
CA GLU A 221 16.72 -5.03 0.04
C GLU A 221 17.60 -5.79 -0.98
N GLY A 222 16.99 -6.73 -1.72
CA GLY A 222 17.70 -7.57 -2.70
C GLY A 222 18.35 -6.77 -3.84
N ALA A 223 19.68 -6.83 -3.92
CA ALA A 223 20.48 -6.07 -4.90
C ALA A 223 20.31 -6.48 -6.38
N LYS A 224 19.51 -7.52 -6.66
CA LYS A 224 19.31 -8.08 -8.01
C LYS A 224 17.98 -7.66 -8.67
N CYS A 225 17.07 -7.04 -7.92
CA CYS A 225 15.82 -6.52 -8.45
C CYS A 225 15.95 -5.01 -8.73
N SER A 226 14.99 -4.17 -8.35
CA SER A 226 14.99 -2.75 -8.74
C SER A 226 16.22 -2.00 -8.21
N ASP A 227 16.81 -2.47 -7.11
CA ASP A 227 18.06 -1.92 -6.56
C ASP A 227 19.31 -2.13 -7.44
N SER A 228 19.20 -2.90 -8.52
CA SER A 228 20.26 -3.01 -9.54
C SER A 228 20.32 -1.82 -10.50
N GLU A 229 19.26 -1.00 -10.53
CA GLU A 229 19.16 0.14 -11.44
C GLU A 229 19.89 1.37 -10.91
N ALA A 230 20.67 2.01 -11.79
CA ALA A 230 21.45 3.19 -11.45
C ALA A 230 20.69 4.52 -11.68
N GLU A 231 19.72 4.51 -12.60
CA GLU A 231 18.94 5.69 -12.98
C GLU A 231 17.47 5.50 -12.60
N LEU A 232 17.01 6.26 -11.61
CA LEU A 232 15.66 6.18 -11.07
C LEU A 232 14.75 7.27 -11.63
N ILE A 233 13.51 6.89 -11.96
CA ILE A 233 12.57 7.70 -12.74
C ILE A 233 11.27 7.87 -11.95
N TRP A 234 10.85 9.12 -11.76
CA TRP A 234 9.60 9.45 -11.06
C TRP A 234 8.35 9.04 -11.84
N SER A 235 8.35 9.15 -13.17
CA SER A 235 7.19 8.83 -14.00
C SER A 235 6.83 7.34 -14.02
N ASP A 236 7.79 6.46 -13.74
CA ASP A 236 7.55 5.01 -13.68
C ASP A 236 6.65 4.64 -12.48
N HIS A 237 6.54 5.54 -11.51
CA HIS A 237 5.69 5.39 -10.34
C HIS A 237 4.18 5.49 -10.65
N ASP A 238 3.78 6.14 -11.74
CA ASP A 238 2.38 6.57 -11.92
C ASP A 238 1.45 5.51 -12.49
N ILE A 239 2.00 4.40 -13.00
CA ILE A 239 1.25 3.38 -13.73
C ILE A 239 1.75 1.99 -13.40
N TYR A 240 0.80 1.08 -13.10
CA TYR A 240 1.08 -0.32 -12.81
C TYR A 240 0.04 -1.17 -13.52
N PHE A 241 0.46 -2.16 -14.33
CA PHE A 241 -0.44 -3.01 -15.14
C PHE A 241 -1.44 -2.20 -16.00
N GLY A 242 -1.00 -1.07 -16.56
CA GLY A 242 -1.84 -0.17 -17.34
C GLY A 242 -2.87 0.63 -16.55
N ALA A 243 -2.95 0.46 -15.23
CA ALA A 243 -3.82 1.24 -14.35
C ALA A 243 -3.04 2.40 -13.72
N SER A 244 -3.40 3.63 -14.08
CA SER A 244 -2.75 4.83 -13.55
C SER A 244 -3.61 5.54 -12.48
N ILE A 245 -2.97 6.39 -11.69
CA ILE A 245 -3.67 7.31 -10.78
C ILE A 245 -4.65 8.19 -11.57
N HIS A 246 -4.23 8.68 -12.74
CA HIS A 246 -5.07 9.49 -13.62
C HIS A 246 -6.34 8.76 -14.06
N PHE A 247 -6.24 7.47 -14.40
CA PHE A 247 -7.40 6.63 -14.71
C PHE A 247 -8.40 6.59 -13.53
N ALA A 248 -7.90 6.43 -12.30
CA ALA A 248 -8.76 6.39 -11.13
C ALA A 248 -9.41 7.73 -10.82
N LEU A 249 -8.65 8.83 -10.88
CA LEU A 249 -9.16 10.20 -10.67
C LEU A 249 -10.28 10.56 -11.65
N ASN A 250 -10.24 10.03 -12.88
CA ASN A 250 -11.29 10.19 -13.89
C ASN A 250 -12.51 9.26 -13.69
N GLY A 251 -12.65 8.65 -12.51
CA GLY A 251 -13.77 7.79 -12.16
C GLY A 251 -13.72 6.44 -12.87
N CYS A 252 -12.51 5.90 -13.05
CA CYS A 252 -12.26 4.57 -13.62
C CYS A 252 -12.96 4.36 -14.97
N LYS A 253 -13.00 5.39 -15.79
CA LYS A 253 -13.43 5.26 -17.18
C LYS A 253 -12.24 4.74 -17.97
N LYS A 254 -12.40 3.61 -18.65
CA LYS A 254 -11.46 3.21 -19.70
C LYS A 254 -11.45 4.34 -20.73
N LEU A 255 -10.28 4.92 -20.97
CA LEU A 255 -10.06 5.90 -22.04
C LEU A 255 -10.30 5.23 -23.40
#